data_AF-A0A2W4M173-F1
#
_entry.id   AF-A0A2W4M173-F1
#
_cell.length_a   1.000
_cell.length_b   1.000
_cell.length_c   1.000
_cell.angle_alpha   90.00
_cell.angle_beta   90.00
_cell.angle_gamma   90.00
#
_symmetry.space_group_name_H-M   'P 1'
#
loop_
_entity.id
_entity.type
_entity.pdbx_description
1 polymer ?
#
loop_
_entity_poly.entity_id
_entity_poly.type
_entity_poly.pdbx_seq_one_letter_code
_entity_poly.pdbx_strand_id
1 'polypeptide(L)'
;MAVYDQVFLDGTPYPTIMPGTTTVNVSNSAGLAAALANAQPGHRIVLANGTYSGAFSMSGRIGTPLNGISIEAANPGGAQLSSSSSLRITNCAYVTISGLLLNWQGSGETVQFRGNSRYCRLTRCTFGPTTHSASSDSQTWVYVGDDCYHIRIDHNLFRNKGTSGNCVRVYGSFAKVEAGQGSSAGCRWVRIDHNLFDTIGPEVGNDKEPIRYGVSSMSRTIAWGAIERNVLVDCICEPELISVKMGGIRVSGNTILQSAGGPVLRHGTNSVLTDN
;
A
#
# COMPACT_ATOMS: atom_id res chain seq x y z
N MET A 1 16.61 -8.40 -23.18
CA MET A 1 15.97 -7.63 -22.10
C MET A 1 14.47 -7.73 -22.31
N ALA A 2 13.72 -8.25 -21.34
CA ALA A 2 12.27 -8.14 -21.39
C ALA A 2 11.91 -6.65 -21.28
N VAL A 3 11.23 -6.10 -22.28
CA VAL A 3 10.66 -4.76 -22.24
C VAL A 3 9.31 -4.90 -21.53
N TYR A 4 9.27 -4.54 -20.25
CA TYR A 4 8.02 -4.58 -19.50
C TYR A 4 7.19 -3.34 -19.82
N ASP A 5 5.92 -3.57 -20.17
CA ASP A 5 4.96 -2.52 -20.45
C ASP A 5 4.86 -1.52 -19.29
N GLN A 6 4.97 -0.22 -19.61
CA GLN A 6 4.77 0.87 -18.65
C GLN A 6 3.30 1.33 -18.58
N VAL A 7 2.38 0.42 -18.91
CA VAL A 7 0.93 0.65 -18.96
C VAL A 7 0.20 -0.48 -18.24
N PHE A 8 -0.99 -0.21 -17.71
CA PHE A 8 -1.94 -1.21 -17.24
C PHE A 8 -2.52 -2.02 -18.41
N LEU A 9 -3.24 -3.12 -18.13
CA LEU A 9 -3.79 -4.02 -19.16
C LEU A 9 -4.76 -3.33 -20.13
N ASP A 10 -5.39 -2.23 -19.72
CA ASP A 10 -6.28 -1.41 -20.56
C ASP A 10 -5.54 -0.35 -21.39
N GLY A 11 -4.20 -0.33 -21.35
CA GLY A 11 -3.36 0.66 -22.03
C GLY A 11 -3.16 1.96 -21.26
N THR A 12 -3.76 2.11 -20.07
CA THR A 12 -3.57 3.31 -19.24
C THR A 12 -2.11 3.43 -18.79
N PRO A 13 -1.42 4.56 -19.01
CA PRO A 13 -0.03 4.74 -18.58
C PRO A 13 0.13 4.70 -17.06
N TYR A 14 1.27 4.16 -16.62
CA TYR A 14 1.69 4.36 -15.24
C TYR A 14 1.97 5.84 -14.97
N PRO A 15 1.37 6.42 -13.91
CA PRO A 15 1.55 7.83 -13.63
C PRO A 15 2.97 8.12 -13.13
N THR A 16 3.52 9.26 -13.55
CA THR A 16 4.70 9.85 -12.94
C THR A 16 4.27 10.86 -11.89
N ILE A 17 4.84 10.76 -10.68
CA ILE A 17 4.57 11.67 -9.57
C ILE A 17 5.90 12.34 -9.22
N MET A 18 6.04 13.62 -9.55
CA MET A 18 7.23 14.38 -9.18
C MET A 18 7.19 14.71 -7.68
N PRO A 19 8.33 14.66 -6.97
CA PRO A 19 8.37 15.02 -5.55
C PRO A 19 8.19 16.53 -5.35
N GLY A 20 7.94 16.93 -4.10
CA GLY A 20 8.06 18.33 -3.72
C GLY A 20 9.52 18.79 -3.73
N THR A 21 9.75 20.10 -3.87
CA THR A 21 11.08 20.72 -3.89
C THR A 21 11.26 21.76 -2.78
N THR A 22 10.16 22.34 -2.28
CA THR A 22 10.16 23.31 -1.18
C THR A 22 10.24 22.58 0.16
N THR A 23 11.40 22.64 0.81
CA THR A 23 11.64 21.89 2.05
C THR A 23 10.87 22.45 3.25
N VAL A 24 10.15 21.58 3.96
CA VAL A 24 9.48 21.82 5.24
C VAL A 24 10.06 20.85 6.27
N ASN A 25 10.94 21.33 7.13
CA ASN A 25 11.61 20.49 8.13
C ASN A 25 10.69 20.18 9.33
N VAL A 26 10.68 18.92 9.76
CA VAL A 26 9.85 18.41 10.84
C VAL A 26 10.68 17.55 11.80
N SER A 27 10.66 17.85 13.09
CA SER A 27 11.50 17.15 14.10
C SER A 27 10.73 16.50 15.24
N ASN A 28 9.39 16.57 15.24
CA ASN A 28 8.55 15.97 16.27
C ASN A 28 7.11 15.71 15.76
N SER A 29 6.31 14.96 16.54
CA SER A 29 4.92 14.61 16.18
C SER A 29 4.03 15.82 15.91
N ALA A 30 4.11 16.87 16.72
CA ALA A 30 3.29 18.07 16.54
C ALA A 30 3.63 18.79 15.23
N GLY A 31 4.92 18.88 14.91
CA GLY A 31 5.41 19.41 13.63
C GLY A 31 4.96 18.58 12.44
N LEU A 32 4.94 17.24 12.56
CA LEU A 32 4.43 16.38 11.50
C LEU A 32 2.94 16.60 11.27
N ALA A 33 2.14 16.60 12.33
CA ALA A 33 0.70 16.88 12.24
C ALA A 33 0.43 18.25 11.59
N ALA A 34 1.15 19.30 12.02
CA ALA A 34 1.02 20.64 11.46
C ALA A 34 1.45 20.71 9.98
N ALA A 35 2.55 20.05 9.59
CA ALA A 35 3.02 20.05 8.22
C ALA A 35 2.05 19.33 7.27
N LEU A 36 1.50 18.18 7.69
CA LEU A 36 0.47 17.46 6.92
C LEU A 36 -0.81 18.29 6.79
N ALA A 37 -1.22 18.94 7.89
CA ALA A 37 -2.38 19.81 7.90
C ALA A 37 -2.20 21.06 7.02
N ASN A 38 -0.98 21.49 6.70
CA ASN A 38 -0.70 22.70 5.92
C ASN A 38 -0.02 22.43 4.57
N ALA A 39 0.06 21.17 4.13
CA ALA A 39 0.76 20.81 2.91
C ALA A 39 0.20 21.55 1.68
N GLN A 40 1.09 22.04 0.82
CA GLN A 40 0.78 22.73 -0.43
C GLN A 40 1.52 22.05 -1.59
N PRO A 41 1.06 22.19 -2.84
CA PRO A 41 1.82 21.74 -4.01
C PRO A 41 3.30 22.13 -3.93
N GLY A 42 4.20 21.18 -4.20
CA GLY A 42 5.65 21.39 -4.15
C GLY A 42 6.26 21.27 -2.75
N HIS A 43 5.48 21.11 -1.67
CA HIS A 43 6.05 20.88 -0.34
C HIS A 43 6.74 19.52 -0.25
N ARG A 44 7.97 19.56 0.26
CA ARG A 44 8.80 18.41 0.65
C ARG A 44 8.92 18.40 2.17
N ILE A 45 8.05 17.64 2.83
CA ILE A 45 8.00 17.50 4.28
C ILE A 45 9.08 16.50 4.70
N VAL A 46 10.16 17.00 5.30
CA VAL A 46 11.35 16.21 5.67
C VAL A 46 11.37 15.94 7.16
N LEU A 47 11.22 14.68 7.53
CA LEU A 47 11.22 14.21 8.91
C LEU A 47 12.66 13.93 9.35
N ALA A 48 13.14 14.64 10.37
CA ALA A 48 14.40 14.34 11.03
C ALA A 48 14.38 12.93 11.66
N ASN A 49 15.56 12.41 12.00
CA ASN A 49 15.65 11.16 12.72
C ASN A 49 14.92 11.29 14.07
N GLY A 50 14.07 10.31 14.40
CA GLY A 50 13.31 10.32 15.63
C GLY A 50 12.04 9.49 15.56
N THR A 51 11.35 9.44 16.69
CA THR A 51 10.11 8.70 16.85
C THR A 51 8.92 9.65 16.84
N TYR A 52 7.96 9.38 15.97
CA TYR A 52 6.74 10.14 15.79
C TYR A 52 5.57 9.29 16.27
N SER A 53 4.83 9.82 17.25
CA SER A 53 3.69 9.16 17.86
C SER A 53 2.40 9.91 17.59
N GLY A 54 1.40 9.21 17.04
CA GLY A 54 0.06 9.76 16.82
C GLY A 54 -0.68 9.14 15.64
N ALA A 55 -1.97 9.47 15.56
CA ALA A 55 -2.79 9.21 14.38
C ALA A 55 -2.66 10.41 13.42
N PHE A 56 -1.70 10.31 12.49
CA PHE A 56 -1.45 11.35 11.52
C PHE A 56 -2.44 11.27 10.36
N SER A 57 -2.87 12.43 9.86
CA SER A 57 -3.74 12.49 8.70
C SER A 57 -3.43 13.68 7.80
N MET A 58 -3.62 13.47 6.51
CA MET A 58 -3.61 14.51 5.49
C MET A 58 -4.89 14.39 4.67
N SER A 59 -5.66 15.47 4.61
CA SER A 59 -6.98 15.49 3.96
C SER A 59 -7.08 16.63 2.96
N GLY A 60 -7.54 16.33 1.73
CA GLY A 60 -7.82 17.35 0.72
C GLY A 60 -6.58 18.08 0.18
N ARG A 61 -5.37 17.51 0.33
CA ARG A 61 -4.12 18.12 -0.13
C ARG A 61 -3.78 17.62 -1.52
N ILE A 62 -3.74 18.53 -2.49
CA ILE A 62 -3.63 18.23 -3.92
C ILE A 62 -2.33 18.84 -4.43
N GLY A 63 -1.30 18.03 -4.65
CA GLY A 63 -0.16 18.40 -5.45
C GLY A 63 -0.50 18.40 -6.95
N THR A 64 0.50 18.62 -7.80
CA THR A 64 0.36 18.55 -9.27
C THR A 64 1.38 17.57 -9.87
N PRO A 65 1.24 17.15 -11.13
CA PRO A 65 2.23 16.30 -11.80
C PRO A 65 3.66 16.83 -11.72
N LEU A 66 3.84 18.16 -11.73
CA LEU A 66 5.14 18.84 -11.69
C LEU A 66 5.56 19.26 -10.28
N ASN A 67 4.59 19.51 -9.39
CA ASN A 67 4.81 19.99 -8.03
C ASN A 67 4.02 19.10 -7.05
N GLY A 68 4.46 17.85 -6.89
CA GLY A 68 3.85 16.94 -5.93
C GLY A 68 4.13 17.35 -4.48
N ILE A 69 3.50 16.63 -3.56
CA ILE A 69 3.76 16.74 -2.11
C ILE A 69 4.56 15.50 -1.71
N SER A 70 5.69 15.66 -1.03
CA SER A 70 6.42 14.52 -0.45
C SER A 70 6.44 14.57 1.07
N ILE A 71 6.33 13.39 1.68
CA ILE A 71 6.51 13.13 3.12
C ILE A 71 7.63 12.11 3.19
N GLU A 72 8.81 12.53 3.66
CA GLU A 72 10.00 11.69 3.57
C GLU A 72 10.88 11.77 4.82
N ALA A 73 11.49 10.64 5.18
CA ALA A 73 12.55 10.63 6.17
C ALA A 73 13.81 11.32 5.60
N ALA A 74 14.45 12.18 6.39
CA ALA A 74 15.72 12.81 6.03
C ALA A 74 16.81 11.76 5.74
N ASN A 75 16.83 10.70 6.55
CA ASN A 75 17.61 9.49 6.33
C ASN A 75 16.62 8.32 6.25
N PRO A 76 16.61 7.51 5.18
CA PRO A 76 15.73 6.35 5.09
C PRO A 76 15.83 5.45 6.33
N GLY A 77 14.68 5.13 6.94
CA GLY A 77 14.58 4.38 8.18
C GLY A 77 14.79 5.20 9.46
N GLY A 78 15.24 6.45 9.37
CA GLY A 78 15.52 7.32 10.52
C GLY A 78 14.28 7.92 11.18
N ALA A 79 13.19 8.11 10.42
CA ALA A 79 11.90 8.59 10.95
C ALA A 79 10.96 7.42 11.22
N GLN A 80 10.78 7.09 12.50
CA GLN A 80 9.98 5.96 12.95
C GLN A 80 8.58 6.42 13.38
N LEU A 81 7.53 5.80 12.83
CA LEU A 81 6.21 5.86 13.45
C LEU A 81 6.16 4.85 14.61
N SER A 82 5.84 5.33 15.81
CA SER A 82 5.75 4.49 17.01
C SER A 82 4.64 3.44 16.91
N SER A 83 4.64 2.47 17.82
CA SER A 83 3.53 1.53 17.98
C SER A 83 2.18 2.25 18.05
N SER A 84 1.15 1.68 17.41
CA SER A 84 -0.22 2.21 17.28
C SER A 84 -0.37 3.53 16.51
N SER A 85 0.72 4.15 16.04
CA SER A 85 0.64 5.31 15.15
C SER A 85 0.07 4.93 13.79
N SER A 86 -0.53 5.88 13.09
CA SER A 86 -1.04 5.66 11.73
C SER A 86 -0.84 6.88 10.87
N LEU A 87 -0.87 6.69 9.55
CA LEU A 87 -0.86 7.77 8.57
C LEU A 87 -1.99 7.55 7.56
N ARG A 88 -3.00 8.41 7.60
CA ARG A 88 -4.16 8.37 6.72
C ARG A 88 -4.13 9.51 5.69
N ILE A 89 -4.12 9.15 4.42
CA ILE A 89 -4.18 10.06 3.27
C ILE A 89 -5.58 9.97 2.66
N THR A 90 -6.36 11.04 2.78
CA THR A 90 -7.76 11.07 2.35
C THR A 90 -7.98 12.19 1.33
N ASN A 91 -8.65 11.90 0.23
CA ASN A 91 -8.95 12.89 -0.83
C ASN A 91 -7.73 13.72 -1.29
N CYS A 92 -6.55 13.11 -1.33
CA CYS A 92 -5.31 13.79 -1.73
C CYS A 92 -4.87 13.38 -3.14
N ALA A 93 -4.02 14.18 -3.78
CA ALA A 93 -3.43 13.81 -5.06
C ALA A 93 -1.97 14.23 -5.24
N TYR A 94 -1.21 13.47 -6.04
CA TYR A 94 0.22 13.70 -6.29
C TYR A 94 1.04 13.74 -4.99
N VAL A 95 0.83 12.73 -4.15
CA VAL A 95 1.49 12.60 -2.84
C VAL A 95 2.44 11.41 -2.84
N THR A 96 3.68 11.62 -2.41
CA THR A 96 4.65 10.54 -2.16
C THR A 96 4.98 10.42 -0.69
N ILE A 97 4.82 9.23 -0.11
CA ILE A 97 5.33 8.87 1.22
C ILE A 97 6.58 8.02 0.99
N SER A 98 7.70 8.37 1.63
CA SER A 98 8.92 7.58 1.46
C SER A 98 9.88 7.50 2.65
N GLY A 99 10.62 6.40 2.73
CA GLY A 99 11.73 6.27 3.68
C GLY A 99 11.33 6.08 5.15
N LEU A 100 10.05 5.90 5.45
CA LEU A 100 9.57 5.78 6.83
C LEU A 100 9.82 4.39 7.42
N LEU A 101 10.01 4.33 8.74
CA LEU A 101 10.11 3.09 9.50
C LEU A 101 8.84 2.86 10.33
N LEU A 102 8.20 1.72 10.16
CA LEU A 102 7.01 1.28 10.88
C LEU A 102 7.33 -0.05 11.56
N ASN A 103 8.29 -0.01 12.48
CA ASN A 103 8.91 -1.18 13.12
C ASN A 103 8.09 -1.75 14.28
N TRP A 104 6.83 -2.07 14.03
CA TRP A 104 5.92 -2.61 15.03
C TRP A 104 4.79 -3.41 14.39
N GLN A 105 4.08 -4.17 15.22
CA GLN A 105 2.82 -4.81 14.87
C GLN A 105 1.81 -4.64 16.02
N GLY A 106 0.52 -4.70 15.71
CA GLY A 106 -0.55 -4.49 16.69
C GLY A 106 -1.91 -4.68 16.01
N SER A 107 -2.83 -3.74 16.22
CA SER A 107 -4.19 -3.77 15.63
C SER A 107 -4.45 -2.62 14.67
N GLY A 108 -5.39 -2.82 13.74
CA GLY A 108 -5.95 -1.76 12.89
C GLY A 108 -5.22 -1.56 11.56
N GLU A 109 -5.13 -0.32 11.10
CA GLU A 109 -4.58 0.02 9.77
C GLU A 109 -3.45 1.05 9.90
N THR A 110 -2.30 0.76 9.28
CA THR A 110 -1.08 1.54 9.53
C THR A 110 -0.93 2.74 8.58
N VAL A 111 -0.79 2.48 7.28
CA VAL A 111 -0.79 3.51 6.23
C VAL A 111 -2.03 3.30 5.36
N GLN A 112 -2.77 4.37 5.13
CA GLN A 112 -4.08 4.29 4.48
C GLN A 112 -4.21 5.32 3.36
N PHE A 113 -4.73 4.87 2.23
CA PHE A 113 -5.25 5.73 1.17
C PHE A 113 -6.77 5.56 1.12
N ARG A 114 -7.49 6.68 1.30
CA ARG A 114 -8.94 6.75 1.50
C ARG A 114 -9.59 7.83 0.64
N GLY A 115 -10.92 7.80 0.60
CA GLY A 115 -11.74 8.73 -0.16
C GLY A 115 -11.49 8.58 -1.67
N ASN A 116 -11.23 9.68 -2.36
CA ASN A 116 -10.88 9.68 -3.78
C ASN A 116 -9.39 9.96 -4.04
N SER A 117 -8.51 9.52 -3.12
CA SER A 117 -7.08 9.76 -3.24
C SER A 117 -6.51 9.16 -4.53
N ARG A 118 -5.61 9.90 -5.18
CA ARG A 118 -5.14 9.54 -6.53
C ARG A 118 -3.75 10.01 -6.89
N TYR A 119 -3.07 9.28 -7.76
CA TYR A 119 -1.69 9.59 -8.13
C TYR A 119 -0.81 9.69 -6.88
N CYS A 120 -0.94 8.71 -5.98
CA CYS A 120 -0.16 8.66 -4.74
C CYS A 120 0.81 7.49 -4.76
N ARG A 121 1.93 7.63 -4.05
CA ARG A 121 3.00 6.63 -3.99
C ARG A 121 3.45 6.38 -2.56
N LEU A 122 3.65 5.11 -2.21
CA LEU A 122 4.29 4.67 -0.98
C LEU A 122 5.55 3.88 -1.35
N THR A 123 6.72 4.38 -0.98
CA THR A 123 7.98 3.78 -1.45
C THR A 123 9.12 3.82 -0.47
N ARG A 124 10.01 2.81 -0.49
CA ARG A 124 11.21 2.74 0.37
C ARG A 124 10.89 2.80 1.86
N CYS A 125 9.72 2.34 2.26
CA CYS A 125 9.33 2.22 3.67
C CYS A 125 9.61 0.79 4.17
N THR A 126 9.81 0.65 5.48
CA THR A 126 9.94 -0.64 6.14
C THR A 126 8.80 -0.83 7.13
N PHE A 127 8.08 -1.94 7.02
CA PHE A 127 6.96 -2.34 7.88
C PHE A 127 7.30 -3.61 8.64
N GLY A 128 6.84 -3.67 9.89
CA GLY A 128 6.92 -4.83 10.74
C GLY A 128 8.17 -4.87 11.64
N PRO A 129 8.11 -5.64 12.73
CA PRO A 129 9.12 -5.66 13.78
C PRO A 129 10.46 -6.25 13.31
N THR A 130 11.53 -6.03 14.09
CA THR A 130 12.86 -6.61 13.82
C THR A 130 12.92 -8.12 14.00
N THR A 131 12.00 -8.68 14.77
CA THR A 131 11.92 -10.11 15.08
C THR A 131 10.50 -10.60 14.86
N HIS A 132 10.37 -11.82 14.33
CA HIS A 132 9.08 -12.47 14.19
C HIS A 132 8.52 -12.91 15.55
N SER A 133 7.24 -12.61 15.80
CA SER A 133 6.48 -13.16 16.92
C SER A 133 5.02 -13.28 16.52
N ALA A 134 4.39 -14.42 16.78
CA ALA A 134 2.96 -14.62 16.55
C ALA A 134 2.13 -13.64 17.40
N SER A 135 1.00 -13.20 16.87
CA SER A 135 0.06 -12.30 17.57
C SER A 135 -1.37 -12.70 17.27
N SER A 136 -2.25 -12.52 18.26
CA SER A 136 -3.71 -12.65 18.11
C SER A 136 -4.38 -11.39 17.55
N ASP A 137 -3.64 -10.29 17.43
CA ASP A 137 -4.17 -9.06 16.84
C ASP A 137 -4.39 -9.20 15.32
N SER A 138 -5.17 -8.28 14.76
CA SER A 138 -5.36 -8.15 13.32
C SER A 138 -4.99 -6.75 12.85
N GLN A 139 -4.04 -6.69 11.91
CA GLN A 139 -3.53 -5.44 11.37
C GLN A 139 -3.31 -5.51 9.87
N THR A 140 -3.80 -4.50 9.17
CA THR A 140 -3.42 -4.23 7.79
C THR A 140 -2.34 -3.16 7.74
N TRP A 141 -1.20 -3.44 7.11
CA TRP A 141 -0.11 -2.46 7.06
C TRP A 141 -0.36 -1.36 6.04
N VAL A 142 -0.78 -1.72 4.83
CA VAL A 142 -1.18 -0.75 3.80
C VAL A 142 -2.60 -1.04 3.35
N TYR A 143 -3.49 -0.08 3.55
CA TYR A 143 -4.88 -0.17 3.13
C TYR A 143 -5.17 0.86 2.03
N VAL A 144 -5.70 0.42 0.90
CA VAL A 144 -6.25 1.27 -0.16
C VAL A 144 -7.73 0.95 -0.28
N GLY A 145 -8.61 1.94 -0.15
CA GLY A 145 -10.05 1.69 -0.29
C GLY A 145 -10.85 2.93 -0.67
N ASP A 146 -12.17 2.79 -0.52
CA ASP A 146 -13.15 3.76 -1.00
C ASP A 146 -13.06 3.90 -2.54
N ASP A 147 -12.90 5.11 -3.07
CA ASP A 147 -12.83 5.39 -4.51
C ASP A 147 -11.41 5.82 -4.93
N CYS A 148 -10.37 5.23 -4.33
CA CYS A 148 -8.98 5.52 -4.70
C CYS A 148 -8.63 4.98 -6.09
N TYR A 149 -7.71 5.68 -6.78
CA TYR A 149 -7.19 5.24 -8.07
C TYR A 149 -5.77 5.71 -8.32
N HIS A 150 -4.99 5.01 -9.16
CA HIS A 150 -3.59 5.39 -9.43
C HIS A 150 -2.73 5.50 -8.17
N ILE A 151 -2.78 4.45 -7.34
CA ILE A 151 -1.92 4.30 -6.17
C ILE A 151 -0.77 3.35 -6.52
N ARG A 152 0.46 3.73 -6.19
CA ARG A 152 1.65 2.89 -6.36
C ARG A 152 2.26 2.54 -5.00
N ILE A 153 2.50 1.26 -4.77
CA ILE A 153 3.14 0.73 -3.56
C ILE A 153 4.38 -0.03 -4.01
N ASP A 154 5.57 0.55 -3.82
CA ASP A 154 6.78 0.01 -4.44
C ASP A 154 8.08 0.15 -3.64
N HIS A 155 9.01 -0.80 -3.79
CA HIS A 155 10.30 -0.80 -3.09
C HIS A 155 10.17 -0.74 -1.56
N ASN A 156 9.12 -1.33 -1.00
CA ASN A 156 8.96 -1.44 0.45
C ASN A 156 9.41 -2.82 0.95
N LEU A 157 9.83 -2.85 2.22
CA LEU A 157 10.06 -4.08 2.97
C LEU A 157 8.88 -4.32 3.92
N PHE A 158 8.25 -5.47 3.82
CA PHE A 158 7.22 -5.97 4.73
C PHE A 158 7.78 -7.21 5.42
N ARG A 159 8.10 -7.14 6.72
CA ARG A 159 8.84 -8.22 7.38
C ARG A 159 8.24 -8.69 8.69
N ASN A 160 8.45 -9.96 9.02
CA ASN A 160 8.20 -10.52 10.36
C ASN A 160 6.75 -10.31 10.84
N LYS A 161 5.78 -10.37 9.93
CA LYS A 161 4.37 -10.17 10.31
C LYS A 161 3.91 -11.38 11.10
N GLY A 162 3.43 -11.15 12.31
CA GLY A 162 2.83 -12.14 13.21
C GLY A 162 1.30 -12.06 13.33
N THR A 163 0.75 -10.86 13.14
CA THR A 163 -0.70 -10.59 13.23
C THR A 163 -1.45 -11.16 12.05
N SER A 164 -2.75 -11.42 12.20
CA SER A 164 -3.65 -11.50 11.04
C SER A 164 -3.76 -10.13 10.34
N GLY A 165 -4.54 -10.07 9.26
CA GLY A 165 -4.62 -8.94 8.35
C GLY A 165 -3.53 -8.99 7.27
N ASN A 166 -3.71 -8.20 6.21
CA ASN A 166 -2.80 -8.25 5.06
C ASN A 166 -1.59 -7.33 5.22
N CYS A 167 -0.50 -7.60 4.50
CA CYS A 167 0.55 -6.58 4.34
C CYS A 167 0.03 -5.43 3.46
N VAL A 168 -0.53 -5.77 2.30
CA VAL A 168 -1.21 -4.82 1.40
C VAL A 168 -2.62 -5.29 1.09
N ARG A 169 -3.61 -4.44 1.36
CA ARG A 169 -5.04 -4.67 1.09
C ARG A 169 -5.57 -3.56 0.18
N VAL A 170 -6.08 -3.94 -0.98
CA VAL A 170 -6.75 -3.04 -1.92
C VAL A 170 -8.21 -3.42 -2.02
N TYR A 171 -9.11 -2.58 -1.52
CA TYR A 171 -10.55 -2.79 -1.58
C TYR A 171 -11.21 -1.71 -2.46
N GLY A 172 -12.19 -1.01 -1.90
CA GLY A 172 -13.15 -0.21 -2.62
C GLY A 172 -14.15 0.41 -1.63
N SER A 173 -15.23 0.96 -2.16
CA SER A 173 -16.32 1.54 -1.40
C SER A 173 -17.34 0.47 -1.02
N PHE A 174 -17.37 0.08 0.25
CA PHE A 174 -18.44 -0.76 0.78
C PHE A 174 -19.80 -0.06 0.72
N ALA A 175 -19.86 1.27 0.80
CA ALA A 175 -21.11 2.01 0.59
C ALA A 175 -21.69 1.78 -0.82
N LYS A 176 -20.83 1.69 -1.85
CA LYS A 176 -21.25 1.29 -3.20
C LYS A 176 -21.71 -0.16 -3.26
N VAL A 177 -21.04 -1.07 -2.55
CA VAL A 177 -21.47 -2.48 -2.44
C VAL A 177 -22.89 -2.56 -1.85
N GLU A 178 -23.13 -1.91 -0.70
CA GLU A 178 -24.44 -1.90 -0.04
C GLU A 178 -25.53 -1.23 -0.90
N ALA A 179 -25.15 -0.25 -1.73
CA ALA A 179 -26.05 0.37 -2.71
C ALA A 179 -26.28 -0.47 -3.99
N GLY A 180 -25.82 -1.72 -4.04
CA GLY A 180 -25.98 -2.61 -5.20
C GLY A 180 -25.03 -2.32 -6.37
N GLN A 181 -23.99 -1.50 -6.15
CA GLN A 181 -23.04 -1.03 -7.16
C GLN A 181 -21.69 -1.77 -7.07
N GLY A 182 -21.68 -3.05 -6.69
CA GLY A 182 -20.46 -3.85 -6.51
C GLY A 182 -19.55 -3.95 -7.74
N SER A 183 -20.07 -3.72 -8.95
CA SER A 183 -19.28 -3.65 -10.20
C SER A 183 -18.50 -2.35 -10.37
N SER A 184 -18.85 -1.29 -9.62
CA SER A 184 -18.13 -0.01 -9.65
C SER A 184 -17.42 0.31 -8.33
N ALA A 185 -17.57 -0.55 -7.33
CA ALA A 185 -17.13 -0.33 -5.96
C ALA A 185 -15.61 -0.40 -5.74
N GLY A 186 -14.87 -1.16 -6.54
CA GLY A 186 -13.43 -1.35 -6.32
C GLY A 186 -12.55 -0.14 -6.68
N CYS A 187 -11.43 -0.01 -5.98
CA CYS A 187 -10.31 0.87 -6.36
C CYS A 187 -9.70 0.42 -7.70
N ARG A 188 -9.13 1.37 -8.46
CA ARG A 188 -8.66 1.11 -9.83
C ARG A 188 -7.23 1.57 -10.08
N TRP A 189 -6.55 0.94 -11.03
CA TRP A 189 -5.19 1.29 -11.43
C TRP A 189 -4.23 1.36 -10.23
N VAL A 190 -4.36 0.41 -9.29
CA VAL A 190 -3.42 0.26 -8.18
C VAL A 190 -2.29 -0.66 -8.63
N ARG A 191 -1.05 -0.23 -8.41
CA ARG A 191 0.17 -0.96 -8.78
C ARG A 191 0.96 -1.30 -7.51
N ILE A 192 1.26 -2.58 -7.34
CA ILE A 192 2.07 -3.11 -6.24
C ILE A 192 3.30 -3.76 -6.85
N ASP A 193 4.46 -3.11 -6.76
CA ASP A 193 5.65 -3.55 -7.49
C ASP A 193 6.99 -3.44 -6.76
N HIS A 194 7.90 -4.38 -6.99
CA HIS A 194 9.26 -4.36 -6.39
C HIS A 194 9.27 -4.31 -4.85
N ASN A 195 8.25 -4.85 -4.18
CA ASN A 195 8.27 -5.00 -2.73
C ASN A 195 8.87 -6.34 -2.33
N LEU A 196 9.47 -6.39 -1.13
CA LEU A 196 9.92 -7.61 -0.48
C LEU A 196 8.97 -7.91 0.69
N PHE A 197 8.31 -9.07 0.62
CA PHE A 197 7.54 -9.66 1.72
C PHE A 197 8.38 -10.80 2.28
N ASP A 198 8.79 -10.68 3.53
CA ASP A 198 9.76 -11.57 4.17
C ASP A 198 9.22 -12.05 5.52
N THR A 199 9.11 -13.37 5.72
CA THR A 199 8.70 -13.94 7.00
C THR A 199 7.30 -13.47 7.42
N ILE A 200 6.28 -13.90 6.67
CA ILE A 200 4.86 -13.64 6.96
C ILE A 200 4.24 -14.92 7.50
N GLY A 201 3.86 -14.94 8.78
CA GLY A 201 3.35 -16.14 9.44
C GLY A 201 2.87 -15.87 10.87
N PRO A 202 2.58 -16.88 11.70
CA PRO A 202 2.35 -18.27 11.30
C PRO A 202 1.09 -18.39 10.42
N GLU A 203 0.87 -19.61 9.92
CA GLU A 203 -0.31 -19.96 9.15
C GLU A 203 -1.58 -19.76 9.99
N VAL A 204 -2.60 -19.17 9.38
CA VAL A 204 -3.94 -19.00 9.95
C VAL A 204 -4.98 -19.45 8.93
N GLY A 205 -6.22 -19.62 9.36
CA GLY A 205 -7.28 -20.12 8.47
C GLY A 205 -7.65 -19.17 7.32
N ASN A 206 -7.54 -17.84 7.50
CA ASN A 206 -7.89 -16.82 6.51
C ASN A 206 -7.41 -15.42 6.95
N ASP A 207 -7.43 -14.47 6.02
CA ASP A 207 -7.22 -13.03 6.22
C ASP A 207 -5.77 -12.65 6.57
N LYS A 208 -4.79 -13.35 5.98
CA LYS A 208 -3.36 -13.07 6.21
C LYS A 208 -2.52 -13.07 4.94
N GLU A 209 -3.15 -12.90 3.78
CA GLU A 209 -2.43 -12.76 2.52
C GLU A 209 -1.40 -11.61 2.60
N PRO A 210 -0.15 -11.81 2.17
CA PRO A 210 0.78 -10.72 1.90
C PRO A 210 0.12 -9.64 1.03
N ILE A 211 -0.58 -10.05 -0.04
CA ILE A 211 -1.32 -9.14 -0.92
C ILE A 211 -2.74 -9.65 -1.13
N ARG A 212 -3.73 -8.81 -0.78
CA ARG A 212 -5.13 -9.00 -1.18
C ARG A 212 -5.59 -7.85 -2.06
N TYR A 213 -6.04 -8.16 -3.28
CA TYR A 213 -6.60 -7.20 -4.24
C TYR A 213 -8.08 -7.49 -4.48
N GLY A 214 -8.92 -6.89 -3.64
CA GLY A 214 -10.36 -6.96 -3.70
C GLY A 214 -10.99 -7.88 -2.67
N VAL A 215 -12.30 -8.02 -2.74
CA VAL A 215 -13.11 -8.91 -1.91
C VAL A 215 -14.28 -9.45 -2.73
N SER A 216 -14.88 -10.57 -2.33
CA SER A 216 -15.95 -11.26 -3.06
C SER A 216 -17.10 -10.33 -3.50
N SER A 217 -17.54 -9.42 -2.63
CA SER A 217 -18.61 -8.46 -2.92
C SER A 217 -18.26 -7.40 -3.97
N MET A 218 -16.97 -7.23 -4.27
CA MET A 218 -16.44 -6.33 -5.30
C MET A 218 -15.89 -7.06 -6.53
N SER A 219 -16.07 -8.38 -6.60
CA SER A 219 -15.54 -9.25 -7.67
C SER A 219 -15.93 -8.85 -9.09
N ARG A 220 -17.05 -8.15 -9.24
CA ARG A 220 -17.54 -7.65 -10.54
C ARG A 220 -16.87 -6.34 -10.97
N THR A 221 -16.02 -5.75 -10.15
CA THR A 221 -15.23 -4.59 -10.54
C THR A 221 -14.07 -5.01 -11.43
N ILE A 222 -13.97 -4.43 -12.63
CA ILE A 222 -12.73 -4.44 -13.42
C ILE A 222 -11.86 -3.29 -12.92
N ALA A 223 -10.75 -3.64 -12.27
CA ALA A 223 -9.91 -2.70 -11.55
C ALA A 223 -8.67 -2.23 -12.33
N TRP A 224 -8.27 -2.95 -13.37
CA TRP A 224 -7.09 -2.61 -14.18
C TRP A 224 -5.82 -2.39 -13.32
N GLY A 225 -5.63 -3.23 -12.31
CA GLY A 225 -4.49 -3.16 -11.39
C GLY A 225 -3.30 -4.01 -11.84
N ALA A 226 -2.18 -3.87 -11.14
CA ALA A 226 -0.99 -4.67 -11.39
C ALA A 226 -0.30 -5.08 -10.07
N ILE A 227 0.11 -6.34 -9.98
CA ILE A 227 0.90 -6.92 -8.90
C ILE A 227 2.12 -7.56 -9.57
N GLU A 228 3.26 -6.89 -9.54
CA GLU A 228 4.36 -7.27 -10.42
C GLU A 228 5.74 -7.15 -9.78
N ARG A 229 6.60 -8.14 -10.04
CA ARG A 229 8.02 -8.08 -9.63
C ARG A 229 8.20 -7.90 -8.13
N ASN A 230 7.30 -8.44 -7.32
CA ASN A 230 7.48 -8.54 -5.88
C ASN A 230 8.18 -9.86 -5.54
N VAL A 231 8.92 -9.88 -4.44
CA VAL A 231 9.50 -11.10 -3.88
C VAL A 231 8.74 -11.45 -2.60
N LEU A 232 8.24 -12.67 -2.53
CA LEU A 232 7.62 -13.25 -1.34
C LEU A 232 8.53 -14.40 -0.89
N VAL A 233 9.14 -14.27 0.28
CA VAL A 233 10.06 -15.24 0.86
C VAL A 233 9.63 -15.60 2.28
N ASP A 234 9.67 -16.88 2.62
CA ASP A 234 9.30 -17.38 3.94
C ASP A 234 7.88 -16.95 4.37
N CYS A 235 6.94 -16.94 3.43
CA CYS A 235 5.53 -16.66 3.70
C CYS A 235 4.79 -17.97 3.97
N ILE A 236 4.55 -18.26 5.25
CA ILE A 236 3.79 -19.43 5.74
C ILE A 236 2.62 -18.87 6.56
N CYS A 237 1.63 -18.33 5.86
CA CYS A 237 0.56 -17.50 6.47
C CYS A 237 -0.85 -17.98 6.13
N GLU A 238 -1.09 -18.40 4.89
CA GLU A 238 -2.31 -19.03 4.38
C GLU A 238 -2.10 -19.38 2.90
N PRO A 239 -2.96 -20.20 2.25
CA PRO A 239 -2.74 -20.64 0.88
C PRO A 239 -2.73 -19.54 -0.20
N GLU A 240 -3.43 -18.41 0.00
CA GLU A 240 -3.53 -17.33 -0.99
C GLU A 240 -2.44 -16.25 -0.78
N LEU A 241 -1.18 -16.50 -1.17
CA LEU A 241 -0.11 -15.50 -0.97
C LEU A 241 -0.35 -14.17 -1.70
N ILE A 242 -0.90 -14.27 -2.93
CA ILE A 242 -1.42 -13.13 -3.69
C ILE A 242 -2.87 -13.47 -4.02
N SER A 243 -3.83 -12.85 -3.34
CA SER A 243 -5.25 -13.14 -3.54
C SER A 243 -5.95 -12.04 -4.34
N VAL A 244 -6.23 -12.35 -5.61
CA VAL A 244 -6.93 -11.45 -6.53
C VAL A 244 -8.43 -11.75 -6.49
N LYS A 245 -9.21 -10.76 -6.09
CA LYS A 245 -10.67 -10.83 -5.93
C LYS A 245 -11.40 -9.70 -6.68
N MET A 246 -10.77 -9.15 -7.73
CA MET A 246 -11.33 -8.20 -8.70
C MET A 246 -10.82 -8.54 -10.10
N GLY A 247 -11.47 -8.03 -11.13
CA GLY A 247 -11.10 -8.28 -12.52
C GLY A 247 -10.02 -7.35 -13.07
N GLY A 248 -9.41 -7.73 -14.19
CA GLY A 248 -8.44 -6.91 -14.91
C GLY A 248 -7.11 -6.74 -14.17
N ILE A 249 -6.71 -7.69 -13.32
CA ILE A 249 -5.44 -7.60 -12.59
C ILE A 249 -4.36 -8.34 -13.36
N ARG A 250 -3.24 -7.67 -13.63
CA ARG A 250 -2.01 -8.33 -14.08
C ARG A 250 -1.21 -8.80 -12.88
N VAL A 251 -0.91 -10.09 -12.81
CA VAL A 251 -0.01 -10.68 -11.82
C VAL A 251 1.20 -11.25 -12.57
N SER A 252 2.34 -10.55 -12.54
CA SER A 252 3.48 -10.96 -13.37
C SER A 252 4.87 -10.67 -12.83
N GLY A 253 5.81 -11.57 -13.05
CA GLY A 253 7.21 -11.36 -12.66
C GLY A 253 7.47 -11.48 -11.17
N ASN A 254 6.48 -11.89 -10.37
CA ASN A 254 6.69 -12.06 -8.93
C ASN A 254 7.56 -13.29 -8.68
N THR A 255 8.22 -13.38 -7.53
CA THR A 255 9.02 -14.55 -7.13
C THR A 255 8.50 -15.05 -5.80
N ILE A 256 8.18 -16.34 -5.73
CA ILE A 256 7.73 -17.01 -4.50
C ILE A 256 8.78 -18.04 -4.12
N LEU A 257 9.42 -17.82 -2.97
CA LEU A 257 10.52 -18.63 -2.48
C LEU A 257 10.21 -19.14 -1.08
N GLN A 258 10.44 -20.43 -0.83
CA GLN A 258 10.34 -21.02 0.52
C GLN A 258 9.02 -20.68 1.25
N SER A 259 7.93 -20.59 0.51
CA SER A 259 6.62 -20.15 1.02
C SER A 259 5.58 -21.23 0.83
N ALA A 260 4.54 -21.23 1.66
CA ALA A 260 3.41 -22.16 1.56
C ALA A 260 2.19 -21.43 0.98
N GLY A 261 1.90 -21.68 -0.30
CA GLY A 261 0.81 -21.05 -1.05
C GLY A 261 1.28 -20.47 -2.38
N GLY A 262 0.42 -19.68 -3.03
CA GLY A 262 0.73 -19.12 -4.35
C GLY A 262 -0.16 -17.94 -4.75
N PRO A 263 -0.01 -17.45 -5.98
CA PRO A 263 -0.91 -16.46 -6.54
C PRO A 263 -2.22 -17.12 -6.95
N VAL A 264 -3.34 -16.54 -6.51
CA VAL A 264 -4.69 -17.08 -6.73
C VAL A 264 -5.57 -16.00 -7.36
N LEU A 265 -6.06 -16.28 -8.57
CA LEU A 265 -7.14 -15.52 -9.22
C LEU A 265 -8.49 -15.97 -8.65
N ARG A 266 -8.74 -15.63 -7.37
CA ARG A 266 -9.85 -16.17 -6.57
C ARG A 266 -11.22 -15.68 -7.03
N HIS A 267 -11.34 -14.41 -7.41
CA HIS A 267 -12.54 -13.82 -8.01
C HIS A 267 -12.18 -12.78 -9.07
N GLY A 268 -13.18 -12.39 -9.87
CA GLY A 268 -13.01 -11.43 -10.96
C GLY A 268 -12.80 -12.10 -12.32
N THR A 269 -12.77 -11.30 -13.37
CA THR A 269 -12.58 -11.73 -14.76
C THR A 269 -11.49 -10.91 -15.43
N ASN A 270 -10.95 -11.39 -16.57
CA ASN A 270 -9.95 -10.66 -17.38
C ASN A 270 -8.62 -10.37 -16.67
N SER A 271 -8.30 -11.09 -15.61
CA SER A 271 -6.98 -11.04 -14.98
C SER A 271 -6.00 -11.93 -15.76
N VAL A 272 -4.72 -11.54 -15.76
CA VAL A 272 -3.64 -12.22 -16.47
C VAL A 272 -2.57 -12.62 -15.46
N LEU A 273 -2.11 -13.86 -15.54
CA LEU A 273 -1.05 -14.40 -14.69
C LEU A 273 0.07 -14.96 -15.57
N THR A 274 1.26 -14.35 -15.52
CA THR A 274 2.39 -14.68 -16.42
C THR A 274 3.74 -14.51 -15.73
N ASP A 275 4.69 -15.39 -16.00
CA ASP A 275 6.09 -15.27 -15.57
C ASP A 275 6.28 -15.06 -14.04
N ASN A 276 5.57 -15.81 -13.20
CA ASN A 276 5.73 -15.78 -11.72
C ASN A 276 6.48 -17.01 -11.19
#